data_AF-A0A1H4B8M2-F1
#
_entry.id   AF-A0A1H4B8M2-F1
#
_cell.length_a   1.000
_cell.length_b   1.000
_cell.length_c   1.000
_cell.angle_alpha   90.00
_cell.angle_beta   90.00
_cell.angle_gamma   90.00
#
_symmetry.space_group_name_H-M   'P 1'
#
loop_
_entity.id
_entity.type
_entity.pdbx_description
1 polymer ?
#
loop_
_entity_poly.entity_id
_entity_poly.type
_entity_poly.pdbx_seq_one_letter_code
_entity_poly.pdbx_strand_id
1 'polypeptide(L)'
;MNKQKFSFRPMSKVVLILLLWGSSINMGSLAFACSICEKQQPRILRGITHGAGPQSRFDYVIIWIMVVITMATLYYSVKWLVRPGEKNGGHIKRFILNEE
;
A
#
# COMPACT_ATOMS: atom_id res chain seq x y z
N MET A 1 7.71 -32.07 -22.64
CA MET A 1 6.84 -30.88 -22.49
C MET A 1 5.68 -31.23 -21.57
N ASN A 2 5.75 -30.85 -20.29
CA ASN A 2 4.75 -31.21 -19.28
C ASN A 2 3.78 -30.04 -19.09
N LYS A 3 2.54 -30.15 -19.60
CA LYS A 3 1.52 -29.11 -19.43
C LYS A 3 0.89 -29.25 -18.05
N GLN A 4 1.35 -28.43 -17.11
CA GLN A 4 0.69 -28.22 -15.82
C GLN A 4 -0.72 -27.69 -16.07
N LYS A 5 -1.74 -28.53 -15.86
CA LYS A 5 -3.16 -28.13 -15.90
C LYS A 5 -3.44 -27.29 -14.65
N PHE A 6 -3.44 -25.97 -14.81
CA PHE A 6 -3.91 -25.07 -13.77
C PHE A 6 -5.44 -25.21 -13.67
N SER A 7 -5.88 -25.99 -12.67
CA SER A 7 -7.29 -26.21 -12.37
C SER A 7 -7.88 -24.95 -11.75
N PHE A 8 -8.61 -24.17 -12.55
CA PHE A 8 -9.40 -23.04 -12.07
C PHE A 8 -10.55 -23.56 -11.19
N ARG A 9 -10.41 -23.43 -9.87
CA ARG A 9 -11.51 -23.66 -8.92
C ARG A 9 -12.63 -22.63 -9.17
N PRO A 10 -13.92 -22.99 -9.01
CA PRO A 10 -15.03 -22.11 -9.34
C PRO A 10 -14.96 -20.83 -8.49
N MET A 11 -14.74 -19.71 -9.18
CA MET A 11 -14.49 -18.38 -8.63
C MET A 11 -15.64 -17.86 -7.74
N SER A 12 -16.85 -18.42 -7.85
CA SER A 12 -18.04 -17.96 -7.13
C SER A 12 -17.94 -18.07 -5.61
N LYS A 13 -17.31 -19.14 -5.08
CA LYS A 13 -17.16 -19.32 -3.63
C LYS A 13 -16.04 -18.44 -3.06
N VAL A 14 -14.96 -18.24 -3.83
CA VAL A 14 -13.83 -17.39 -3.43
C VAL A 14 -14.23 -15.92 -3.44
N VAL A 15 -14.99 -15.49 -4.44
CA VAL A 15 -15.54 -14.12 -4.52
C VAL A 15 -16.52 -13.86 -3.36
N LEU A 16 -17.38 -14.82 -3.01
CA LEU A 16 -18.30 -14.68 -1.88
C LEU A 16 -17.55 -14.55 -0.54
N ILE A 17 -16.48 -15.33 -0.33
CA ILE A 17 -15.64 -15.25 0.87
C ILE A 17 -14.91 -13.90 0.93
N LEU A 18 -14.38 -13.40 -0.19
CA LEU A 18 -13.73 -12.09 -0.26
C LEU A 18 -14.71 -10.93 0.00
N LEU A 19 -15.95 -11.03 -0.47
CA LEU A 19 -17.01 -10.04 -0.20
C LEU A 19 -17.43 -10.03 1.28
N LEU A 20 -17.53 -11.20 1.91
CA LEU A 20 -17.86 -11.33 3.34
C LEU A 20 -16.73 -10.79 4.24
N TRP A 21 -15.47 -11.02 3.88
CA TRP A 21 -14.31 -10.44 4.58
C TRP A 21 -14.23 -8.91 4.38
N GLY A 22 -14.48 -8.42 3.17
CA GLY A 22 -14.48 -6.99 2.86
C GLY A 22 -15.57 -6.19 3.59
N SER A 23 -16.73 -6.80 3.80
CA SER A 23 -17.86 -6.17 4.52
C SER A 23 -17.61 -5.97 6.02
N SER A 24 -16.62 -6.66 6.61
CA SER A 24 -16.37 -6.63 8.06
C SER A 24 -15.40 -5.52 8.49
N ILE A 25 -14.86 -4.75 7.55
CA ILE A 25 -13.79 -3.77 7.80
C ILE A 25 -14.34 -2.34 8.04
N ASN A 26 -15.65 -2.10 7.92
CA ASN A 26 -16.23 -0.76 7.96
C ASN A 26 -16.75 -0.35 9.36
N MET A 27 -15.85 -0.25 10.34
CA MET A 27 -16.18 0.40 11.62
C MET A 27 -15.02 1.29 12.08
N GLY A 28 -14.89 2.46 11.46
CA GLY A 28 -14.13 3.55 12.06
C GLY A 28 -13.52 4.50 11.05
N SER A 29 -14.23 5.58 10.70
CA SER A 29 -13.58 6.82 10.28
C SER A 29 -14.58 7.92 9.98
N LEU A 30 -15.00 8.63 11.04
CA LEU A 30 -15.47 10.02 11.03
C LEU A 30 -15.14 10.65 12.39
N ALA A 31 -13.96 10.33 12.93
CA ALA A 31 -13.52 10.83 14.23
C ALA A 31 -12.72 12.12 14.03
N PHE A 32 -13.38 13.26 14.24
CA PHE A 32 -12.66 14.50 14.54
C PHE A 32 -11.94 14.35 15.87
N ALA A 33 -10.71 14.84 15.97
CA ALA A 33 -9.98 14.82 17.22
C ALA A 33 -10.73 15.66 18.28
N CYS A 34 -11.00 15.08 19.44
CA CYS A 34 -11.43 15.85 20.60
C CYS A 34 -10.33 16.86 20.98
N SER A 35 -10.69 18.00 21.58
CA SER A 35 -9.75 19.07 21.97
C SER A 35 -8.58 18.59 22.85
N ILE A 36 -8.76 17.47 23.55
CA ILE A 36 -7.71 16.80 24.34
C ILE A 36 -6.73 16.06 23.42
N CYS A 37 -7.23 15.27 22.47
CA CYS A 37 -6.43 14.54 21.50
C CYS A 37 -5.62 15.49 20.60
N GLU A 38 -6.21 16.63 20.22
CA GLU A 38 -5.54 17.64 19.39
C GLU A 38 -4.36 18.32 20.11
N LYS A 39 -4.44 18.48 21.44
CA LYS A 39 -3.32 19.02 22.24
C LYS A 39 -2.13 18.06 22.28
N GLN A 40 -2.38 16.76 22.24
CA GLN A 40 -1.36 15.70 22.24
C GLN A 40 -0.71 15.48 20.86
N GLN A 41 -1.32 16.01 19.80
CA GLN A 41 -0.72 16.00 18.46
C GLN A 41 0.48 16.96 18.39
N PRO A 42 1.48 16.65 17.55
CA PRO A 42 2.65 17.51 17.35
C PRO A 42 2.22 18.89 16.85
N ARG A 43 2.83 19.96 17.38
CA ARG A 43 2.40 21.36 17.14
C ARG A 43 2.19 21.72 15.67
N ILE A 44 2.99 21.14 14.78
CA ILE A 44 3.00 21.43 13.34
C ILE A 44 1.88 20.68 12.60
N LEU A 45 1.43 19.53 13.10
CA LEU A 45 0.45 18.67 12.41
C LEU A 45 -0.85 18.47 13.21
N ARG A 46 -1.19 19.42 14.08
CA ARG A 46 -2.48 19.43 14.79
C ARG A 46 -3.63 19.51 13.80
N GLY A 47 -4.66 18.71 14.01
CA GLY A 47 -5.81 18.55 13.12
C GLY A 47 -5.57 17.65 11.90
N ILE A 48 -4.33 17.24 11.62
CA ILE A 48 -3.97 16.39 10.46
C ILE A 48 -3.58 14.99 10.92
N THR A 49 -2.69 14.87 11.90
CA THR A 49 -2.21 13.57 12.38
C THR A 49 -3.10 13.04 13.48
N HIS A 50 -3.46 11.77 13.43
CA HIS A 50 -4.11 11.09 14.55
C HIS A 50 -3.04 10.58 15.53
N GLY A 51 -3.31 10.67 16.82
CA GLY A 51 -2.42 10.17 17.87
C GLY A 51 -1.30 11.12 18.29
N ALA A 52 -0.54 10.69 19.29
CA ALA A 52 0.62 11.43 19.79
C ALA A 52 1.79 11.31 18.82
N GLY A 53 2.53 12.41 18.63
CA GLY A 53 3.75 12.41 17.85
C GLY A 53 4.90 11.66 18.53
N PRO A 54 6.07 11.57 17.87
CA PRO A 54 7.25 10.91 18.40
C PRO A 54 7.69 11.59 19.71
N GLN A 55 7.95 10.78 20.75
CA GLN A 55 8.20 11.28 22.11
C GLN A 55 9.72 11.44 22.35
N SER A 56 10.52 10.57 21.76
CA SER A 56 11.98 10.54 21.94
C SER A 56 12.73 11.02 20.69
N ARG A 57 13.96 11.52 20.89
CA ARG A 57 14.86 11.88 19.77
C ARG A 57 15.20 10.67 18.89
N PHE A 58 15.26 9.47 19.47
CA PHE A 58 15.49 8.24 18.72
C PHE A 58 14.32 7.88 17.80
N ASP A 59 13.09 8.21 18.18
CA ASP A 59 11.91 7.97 17.35
C ASP A 59 12.01 8.74 16.03
N TYR A 60 12.53 9.98 16.07
CA TYR A 60 12.78 10.78 14.87
C TYR A 60 13.84 10.16 13.96
N VAL A 61 14.87 9.51 14.50
CA VAL A 61 15.89 8.81 13.70
C VAL A 61 15.26 7.66 12.92
N ILE A 62 14.43 6.85 13.58
CA ILE A 62 13.72 5.73 12.95
C ILE A 62 12.78 6.24 11.85
N ILE A 63 12.04 7.31 12.12
CA ILE A 63 11.12 7.91 11.14
C ILE A 63 11.89 8.38 9.90
N TRP A 64 13.04 9.04 10.07
CA TRP A 64 13.85 9.47 8.94
C TRP A 64 14.39 8.30 8.11
N ILE A 65 14.81 7.22 8.76
CA ILE A 65 15.23 5.99 8.06
C ILE A 65 14.06 5.40 7.26
N MET A 66 12.86 5.35 7.85
CA MET A 66 11.66 4.88 7.17
C MET A 66 11.30 5.74 5.96
N VAL A 67 11.34 7.06 6.10
CA VAL A 67 11.10 7.99 4.98
C VAL A 67 12.06 7.72 3.83
N VAL A 68 13.35 7.56 4.10
CA VAL A 68 14.37 7.28 3.07
C VAL A 68 14.09 5.94 2.37
N ILE A 69 13.82 4.88 3.12
CA ILE A 69 13.54 3.55 2.56
C ILE A 69 12.27 3.58 1.73
N THR A 70 11.18 4.16 2.23
CA THR A 70 9.89 4.27 1.52
C THR A 70 10.03 5.10 0.25
N MET A 71 10.81 6.18 0.28
CA MET A 71 11.01 7.01 -0.91
C MET A 71 11.85 6.28 -1.97
N ALA A 72 12.85 5.52 -1.55
CA ALA A 72 13.63 4.66 -2.44
C ALA A 72 12.75 3.55 -3.05
N THR A 73 11.95 2.85 -2.25
CA THR A 73 11.08 1.77 -2.73
C THR A 73 10.00 2.29 -3.67
N LEU A 74 9.39 3.45 -3.35
CA LEU A 74 8.44 4.11 -4.23
C LEU A 74 9.08 4.51 -5.55
N TYR A 75 10.28 5.11 -5.52
CA TYR A 75 11.02 5.48 -6.72
C TYR A 75 11.29 4.27 -7.63
N TYR A 76 11.83 3.17 -7.07
CA TYR A 76 12.09 1.96 -7.87
C TYR A 76 10.81 1.28 -8.36
N SER A 77 9.75 1.28 -7.54
CA SER A 77 8.44 0.77 -7.93
C SER A 77 7.92 1.52 -9.16
N VAL A 78 7.89 2.86 -9.12
CA VAL A 78 7.48 3.69 -10.26
C VAL A 78 8.42 3.49 -11.45
N LYS A 79 9.74 3.52 -11.23
CA LYS A 79 10.75 3.35 -12.28
C LYS A 79 10.53 2.07 -13.08
N TRP A 80 10.32 0.94 -12.41
CA TRP A 80 10.11 -0.35 -13.08
C TRP A 80 8.68 -0.53 -13.59
N LEU A 81 7.71 0.21 -13.04
CA LEU A 81 6.37 0.25 -13.58
C LEU A 81 6.33 0.95 -14.94
N VAL A 82 7.01 2.10 -15.06
CA VAL A 82 7.07 2.94 -16.26
C VAL A 82 8.04 2.39 -17.31
N ARG A 83 9.23 1.96 -16.90
CA ARG A 83 10.26 1.39 -17.79
C ARG A 83 10.71 0.02 -17.29
N PRO A 84 9.96 -1.04 -17.60
CA PRO A 84 10.38 -2.39 -17.27
C PRO A 84 11.69 -2.69 -18.02
N GLY A 85 12.74 -3.05 -17.29
CA GLY A 85 14.05 -3.44 -17.87
C GLY A 85 14.05 -4.83 -18.51
N GLU A 86 12.87 -5.41 -18.72
CA GLU A 86 12.68 -6.75 -19.25
C GLU A 86 12.87 -6.74 -20.77
N LYS A 87 13.86 -7.50 -21.25
CA LYS A 87 14.21 -7.57 -22.68
C LYS A 87 13.46 -8.69 -23.41
N ASN A 88 12.84 -9.60 -22.67
CA ASN A 88 12.18 -10.76 -23.25
C ASN A 88 10.84 -10.38 -23.90
N GLY A 89 10.65 -10.77 -25.17
CA GLY A 89 9.50 -10.36 -25.99
C GLY A 89 8.16 -10.98 -25.57
N GLY A 90 8.18 -12.10 -24.83
CA GLY A 90 6.99 -12.83 -24.40
C GLY A 90 6.43 -12.44 -23.04
N HIS A 91 6.90 -11.35 -22.42
CA HIS A 91 6.41 -10.94 -21.10
C HIS A 91 5.04 -10.26 -21.19
N ILE A 92 4.10 -10.65 -20.33
CA ILE A 92 2.69 -10.20 -20.36
C ILE A 92 2.54 -8.67 -20.35
N LYS A 93 3.52 -7.95 -19.81
CA LYS A 93 3.52 -6.49 -19.74
C LYS A 93 3.93 -5.79 -21.06
N ARG A 94 4.62 -6.48 -21.97
CA ARG A 94 5.00 -5.96 -23.29
C ARG A 94 3.89 -6.20 -24.33
N PHE A 95 3.06 -7.22 -24.10
CA PHE A 95 1.82 -7.47 -24.84
C PHE A 95 0.86 -6.29 -24.68
N ILE A 96 0.51 -5.92 -23.44
CA ILE A 96 -0.45 -4.82 -23.16
C ILE A 96 0.05 -3.43 -23.61
N LEU A 97 1.37 -3.19 -23.58
CA LEU A 97 1.96 -1.89 -23.94
C LEU A 97 2.31 -1.74 -25.44
N ASN A 98 2.25 -2.83 -26.22
CA ASN A 98 2.40 -2.80 -27.69
C ASN A 98 1.17 -3.41 -28.37
N GLU A 99 -0.01 -3.31 -27.74
CA GLU A 99 -1.24 -3.38 -28.51
C GLU A 99 -1.39 -2.03 -29.21
N GLU A 100 -1.39 -2.11 -30.54
CA GLU A 100 -1.63 -1.04 -31.49
C GLU A 100 -2.76 -0.07 -31.09
#